data_AF-A0A8T5M1D2-F1
#
_entry.id   AF-A0A8T5M1D2-F1
#
_cell.length_a   1.000
_cell.length_b   1.000
_cell.length_c   1.000
_cell.angle_alpha   90.00
_cell.angle_beta   90.00
_cell.angle_gamma   90.00
#
_symmetry.space_group_name_H-M   'P 1'
#
loop_
_entity.id
_entity.type
_entity.pdbx_description
1 polymer ?
#
loop_
_entity_poly.entity_id
_entity_poly.type
_entity_poly.pdbx_seq_one_letter_code
_entity_poly.pdbx_strand_id
1 'polypeptide(L)' 'MTLFGDKGRKVGEIDLLAHKDGHTDVFEVKCSPRKVKARKQLKRIKKHIGPENTRCFFYCGASKEIEHF' A
#
# COMPACT_ATOMS: atom_id res chain seq x y z
N MET A 1 -7.41 2.15 -6.62
CA MET A 1 -8.43 1.16 -6.21
C MET A 1 -8.88 1.46 -4.78
N THR A 2 -10.18 1.46 -4.47
CA THR A 2 -10.67 1.72 -3.10
C THR A 2 -10.93 0.41 -2.35
N LEU A 3 -10.40 0.30 -1.14
CA LEU A 3 -10.60 -0.86 -0.27
C LEU A 3 -11.65 -0.54 0.80
N PHE A 4 -12.62 -1.43 0.94
CA PHE A 4 -13.66 -1.38 1.96
C PHE A 4 -13.49 -2.57 2.91
N GLY A 5 -13.73 -2.35 4.21
CA GLY A 5 -13.76 -3.43 5.20
C GLY A 5 -15.15 -4.06 5.30
N ASP A 6 -15.28 -5.07 6.16
CA ASP A 6 -16.50 -5.91 6.28
C ASP A 6 -17.79 -5.13 6.57
N LYS A 7 -17.69 -3.95 7.21
CA LYS A 7 -18.82 -3.06 7.49
C LYS A 7 -19.07 -2.01 6.41
N GLY A 8 -18.51 -2.19 5.21
CA GLY A 8 -18.59 -1.23 4.10
C GLY A 8 -17.85 0.09 4.34
N ARG A 9 -17.05 0.20 5.40
CA ARG A 9 -16.28 1.42 5.69
C ARG A 9 -15.02 1.47 4.83
N LYS A 10 -14.74 2.64 4.24
CA LYS A 10 -13.50 2.89 3.48
C LYS A 10 -12.28 2.68 4.38
N VAL A 11 -11.43 1.73 4.05
CA VAL A 11 -10.15 1.44 4.71
C VAL A 11 -9.07 2.36 4.16
N GLY A 12 -9.05 2.54 2.85
CA GLY A 12 -8.07 3.37 2.15
C GLY A 12 -8.18 3.25 0.64
N GLU A 13 -7.39 4.04 -0.04
CA GLU A 13 -7.13 3.89 -1.47
C GLU A 13 -5.75 3.31 -1.67
N ILE A 14 -5.62 2.46 -2.70
CA ILE A 14 -4.39 1.86 -3.16
C ILE A 14 -4.07 2.51 -4.51
N ASP A 15 -2.88 3.11 -4.60
CA ASP A 15 -2.42 3.76 -5.83
C ASP A 15 -2.13 2.71 -6.91
N LEU A 16 -1.38 1.66 -6.56
CA LEU A 16 -1.04 0.56 -7.45
C LEU A 16 -1.05 -0.78 -6.70
N LEU A 17 -1.56 -1.82 -7.36
CA LEU A 17 -1.62 -3.18 -6.86
C LEU A 17 -1.10 -4.14 -7.93
N ALA A 18 -0.23 -5.08 -7.55
CA ALA A 18 0.17 -6.19 -8.39
C ALA A 18 -0.03 -7.51 -7.64
N HIS A 19 -0.39 -8.56 -8.38
CA HIS A 19 -0.49 -9.91 -7.85
C HIS A 19 0.36 -10.84 -8.71
N LYS A 20 1.27 -11.58 -8.07
CA LYS A 20 2.19 -12.49 -8.76
C LYS A 20 2.64 -13.60 -7.81
N ASP A 21 2.61 -14.85 -8.28
CA ASP A 21 3.13 -16.02 -7.56
C ASP A 21 2.60 -16.14 -6.11
N GLY A 22 1.31 -15.86 -5.90
CA GLY A 22 0.68 -15.91 -4.58
C GLY A 22 1.02 -14.72 -3.65
N HIS A 23 1.83 -13.77 -4.11
CA HIS A 23 2.12 -12.53 -3.41
C HIS A 23 1.30 -11.37 -3.96
N THR A 24 0.95 -10.45 -3.06
CA THR A 24 0.30 -9.20 -3.40
C THR A 24 1.21 -8.04 -3.05
N ASP A 25 1.63 -7.28 -4.06
CA ASP A 25 2.46 -6.09 -3.90
C ASP A 25 1.56 -4.86 -3.92
N VAL A 26 1.58 -4.09 -2.84
CA VAL A 26 0.80 -2.86 -2.68
C VAL A 26 1.75 -1.68 -2.72
N PHE A 27 1.53 -0.75 -3.64
CA PHE A 27 2.35 0.44 -3.82
C PHE A 27 1.55 1.69 -3.43
N GLU A 28 2.17 2.52 -2.60
CA GLU A 28 1.75 3.90 -2.38
C GLU A 28 2.71 4.82 -3.15
N VAL A 29 2.17 5.68 -4.01
CA VAL A 29 2.93 6.59 -4.87
C VAL A 29 2.67 8.03 -4.41
N LYS A 30 3.73 8.78 -4.14
CA LYS A 30 3.62 10.20 -3.78
C LYS A 30 4.72 11.02 -4.43
N CYS A 31 4.39 12.24 -4.84
CA CYS A 31 5.36 13.21 -5.37
C CYS A 31 6.20 13.91 -4.28
N SER A 32 6.12 13.49 -3.02
CA SER A 32 6.79 14.14 -1.87
C SER A 32 7.15 13.10 -0.80
N PRO A 33 8.14 13.37 0.08
CA PRO A 33 8.64 12.40 1.06
C PRO A 33 7.69 12.22 2.27
N ARG A 34 6.46 11.77 2.01
CA ARG A 34 5.41 11.51 3.03
C ARG A 34 5.45 10.06 3.55
N LYS A 35 6.65 9.48 3.67
CA LYS A 35 6.92 8.07 4.02
C LYS A 35 6.14 7.59 5.24
N VAL A 36 6.10 8.37 6.32
CA VAL A 36 5.42 7.98 7.56
C VAL A 36 3.90 7.81 7.38
N LYS A 37 3.26 8.67 6.57
CA LYS A 37 1.83 8.55 6.27
C LYS A 37 1.55 7.34 5.37
N ALA A 38 2.36 7.17 4.33
CA ALA A 38 2.29 6.01 3.44
C ALA A 38 2.42 4.69 4.22
N ARG A 39 3.43 4.57 5.08
CA ARG A 39 3.64 3.39 5.93
C ARG A 39 2.44 3.06 6.82
N LYS A 40 1.81 4.07 7.42
CA LYS A 40 0.60 3.87 8.26
C LYS A 40 -0.60 3.38 7.43
N GLN A 41 -0.79 3.92 6.24
CA GLN A 41 -1.86 3.52 5.30
C GLN A 41 -1.64 2.09 4.80
N LEU A 42 -0.43 1.79 4.31
CA LEU A 42 -0.04 0.45 3.85
C LEU A 42 -0.20 -0.61 4.96
N LYS A 43 0.17 -0.28 6.21
CA LYS A 43 -0.04 -1.19 7.35
C LYS A 43 -1.52 -1.49 7.61
N ARG A 44 -2.44 -0.54 7.36
CA ARG A 44 -3.89 -0.78 7.49
C ARG A 44 -4.41 -1.64 6.36
N ILE A 45 -4.00 -1.35 5.13
CA ILE A 45 -4.38 -2.09 3.93
C ILE A 45 -3.90 -3.55 4.00
N LYS A 46 -2.65 -3.77 4.40
CA LYS A 46 -2.03 -5.10 4.57
C LYS A 46 -2.86 -6.03 5.47
N LYS A 47 -3.49 -5.49 6.52
CA LYS A 47 -4.36 -6.27 7.42
C LYS A 47 -5.62 -6.81 6.74
N HIS A 48 -6.09 -6.17 5.68
CA HIS A 48 -7.34 -6.52 4.99
C HIS A 48 -7.09 -7.36 3.74
N ILE A 49 -5.90 -7.29 3.14
CA ILE A 49 -5.56 -8.09 1.95
C ILE A 49 -5.07 -9.49 2.33
N GLY A 50 -4.31 -9.62 3.42
CA GLY A 50 -3.66 -10.87 3.82
C GLY A 50 -2.22 -10.60 4.28
N PRO A 51 -1.95 -10.46 5.59
CA PRO A 51 -0.70 -9.94 6.09
C PRO A 51 0.51 -10.83 5.77
N GLU A 52 0.34 -12.14 5.67
CA GLU A 52 1.37 -13.10 5.33
C GLU A 52 1.87 -12.99 3.89
N ASN A 53 0.99 -12.65 2.94
CA ASN A 53 1.31 -12.65 1.50
C ASN A 53 1.43 -11.25 0.89
N THR A 54 1.26 -10.19 1.70
CA THR A 54 1.29 -8.80 1.22
C THR A 54 2.64 -8.12 1.48
N ARG A 55 3.24 -7.58 0.41
CA ARG A 55 4.43 -6.72 0.46
C ARG A 55 4.03 -5.27 0.20
N CYS A 56 4.64 -4.34 0.93
CA CYS A 56 4.24 -2.94 0.92
C CYS A 56 5.38 -2.08 0.41
N PHE A 57 5.11 -1.28 -0.62
CA PHE A 57 6.10 -0.42 -1.26
C PHE A 57 5.66 1.04 -1.23
N PHE A 58 6.62 1.93 -1.09
CA PHE A 58 6.43 3.37 -1.23
C PHE A 58 7.36 3.92 -2.30
N TYR A 59 6.80 4.55 -3.33
CA TYR A 59 7.56 5.26 -4.34
C TYR A 59 7.45 6.77 -4.16
N CYS A 60 8.60 7.44 -4.11
CA CYS A 60 8.69 8.89 -3.99
C CYS A 60 9.08 9.51 -5.35
N GLY A 61 8.14 10.19 -6.01
CA GLY A 61 8.40 10.85 -7.30
C GLY A 61 9.45 11.97 -7.22
N ALA A 62 9.64 12.59 -6.06
CA ALA A 62 10.65 13.65 -5.88
C ALA A 62 12.08 13.10 -5.83
N SER A 63 12.32 11.99 -5.12
CA SER A 63 13.64 11.35 -5.05
C SER A 63 13.84 10.24 -6.09
N LYS A 64 12.78 9.81 -6.77
CA LYS A 64 12.73 8.62 -7.64
C LYS A 64 13.14 7.32 -6.94
N GLU A 65 13.01 7.27 -5.61
CA GLU A 65 13.35 6.12 -4.80
C GLU A 65 12.12 5.26 -4.51
N ILE A 66 12.37 3.96 -4.31
CA ILE A 66 11.39 2.99 -3.81
C ILE A 66 11.87 2.41 -2.48
N GLU A 67 10.96 2.34 -1.52
CA GLU A 67 11.19 1.73 -0.20
C GLU A 67 10.20 0.58 0.03
N HIS A 68 10.67 -0.46 0.72
CA HIS A 68 9.87 -1.61 1.12
C HIS A 68 9.62 -1.56 2.65
N PHE A 69 8.39 -1.86 3.09
CA PHE A 69 7.94 -1.78 4.49
C PHE A 69 7.44 -3.12 5.04
#